data_AF-A0A411YW04-F1
#
_entry.id   AF-A0A411YW04-F1
#
_cell.length_a   1.000
_cell.length_b   1.000
_cell.length_c   1.000
_cell.angle_alpha   90.00
_cell.angle_beta   90.00
_cell.angle_gamma   90.00
#
_symmetry.space_group_name_H-M   'P 1'
#
loop_
_entity.id
_entity.type
_entity.pdbx_description
1 polymer ?
#
loop_
_entity_poly.entity_id
_entity_poly.type
_entity_poly.pdbx_seq_one_letter_code
_entity_poly.pdbx_strand_id
1 'polypeptide(L)'
;IEAAHPDDPRAQILGWVTYFSDEARAWSHRGCAFINSIAELPDPEHPGRKLIEEHKVRQWRRLASLCERAGLASPEETASELTFLFEGAQVSAQNRSVRDADRQLRRIVEAVIARQGTVDRR
;
A
#
# COMPACT_ATOMS: atom_id res chain seq x y z
N ILE A 1 10.49 0.50 8.31
CA ILE A 1 10.22 1.73 7.51
C ILE A 1 10.35 2.97 8.38
N GLU A 2 9.46 3.22 9.35
CA GLU A 2 9.51 4.45 10.19
C GLU A 2 10.85 4.63 10.93
N ALA A 3 11.37 3.58 11.57
CA ALA A 3 12.66 3.64 12.25
C ALA A 3 13.84 3.96 11.30
N ALA A 4 13.71 3.65 10.00
CA ALA A 4 14.73 3.94 8.99
C ALA A 4 14.61 5.35 8.39
N HIS A 5 13.46 6.01 8.58
CA HIS A 5 13.16 7.34 8.05
C HIS A 5 12.45 8.19 9.12
N PRO A 6 13.14 8.51 10.24
CA PRO A 6 12.53 9.32 11.30
C PRO A 6 12.15 10.70 10.74
N ASP A 7 10.96 11.17 11.09
CA ASP A 7 10.42 12.48 10.71
C ASP A 7 10.35 12.82 9.21
N ASP A 8 10.55 11.82 8.33
CA ASP A 8 10.40 11.97 6.88
C ASP A 8 9.21 11.14 6.38
N PRO A 9 7.97 11.68 6.44
CA PRO A 9 6.78 10.97 6.01
C PRO A 9 6.80 10.62 4.52
N ARG A 10 7.47 11.41 3.68
CA ARG A 10 7.59 11.13 2.24
C ARG A 10 8.51 9.95 1.99
N ALA A 11 9.68 9.89 2.65
CA ALA A 11 10.55 8.73 2.60
C ALA A 11 9.88 7.50 3.24
N GLN A 12 9.04 7.67 4.28
CA GLN A 12 8.24 6.58 4.82
C GLN A 12 7.27 6.01 3.78
N ILE A 13 6.54 6.85 3.02
CA ILE A 13 5.66 6.40 1.92
C ILE A 13 6.47 5.65 0.84
N LEU A 14 7.62 6.18 0.42
CA LEU A 14 8.50 5.51 -0.55
C LEU A 14 9.11 4.21 0.02
N GLY A 15 9.28 4.13 1.34
CA GLY A 15 9.68 2.91 2.04
C GLY A 15 8.63 1.81 1.93
N TRP A 16 7.33 2.15 1.88
CA TRP A 16 6.28 1.17 1.57
C TRP A 16 6.42 0.65 0.14
N VAL A 17 6.64 1.54 -0.83
CA VAL A 17 6.89 1.11 -2.22
C VAL A 17 8.03 0.11 -2.29
N THR A 18 9.15 0.42 -1.62
CA THR A 18 10.33 -0.45 -1.59
C THR A 18 10.00 -1.81 -0.97
N TYR A 19 9.33 -1.82 0.18
CA TYR A 19 8.87 -3.05 0.82
C TYR A 19 7.97 -3.90 -0.10
N PHE A 20 7.01 -3.29 -0.78
CA PHE A 20 6.12 -4.01 -1.71
C PHE A 20 6.85 -4.49 -2.96
N SER A 21 7.82 -3.73 -3.47
CA SER A 21 8.67 -4.14 -4.59
C SER A 21 9.57 -5.33 -4.23
N ASP A 22 10.17 -5.33 -3.05
CA ASP A 22 11.05 -6.41 -2.58
C ASP A 22 10.27 -7.70 -2.34
N GLU A 23 9.06 -7.59 -1.77
CA GLU A 23 8.17 -8.71 -1.52
C GLU A 23 7.45 -9.24 -2.78
N ALA A 24 7.49 -8.49 -3.89
CA ALA A 24 6.84 -8.89 -5.14
C ALA A 24 7.30 -10.27 -5.63
N ARG A 25 8.57 -10.62 -5.41
CA ARG A 25 9.10 -11.95 -5.73
C ARG A 25 8.47 -13.04 -4.87
N ALA A 26 8.27 -12.81 -3.57
CA ALA A 26 7.60 -13.77 -2.69
C ALA A 26 6.12 -13.94 -3.08
N TRP A 27 5.43 -12.84 -3.36
CA TRP A 27 4.03 -12.86 -3.81
C TRP A 27 3.85 -13.50 -5.19
N SER A 28 4.85 -13.44 -6.07
CA SER A 28 4.80 -14.15 -7.35
C SER A 28 4.71 -15.69 -7.20
N HIS A 29 5.03 -16.23 -6.03
CA HIS A 29 4.94 -17.67 -5.75
C HIS A 29 3.62 -18.06 -5.09
N ARG A 30 3.22 -17.36 -4.01
CA ARG A 30 2.06 -17.73 -3.18
C ARG A 30 1.05 -16.60 -2.98
N GLY A 31 1.26 -15.41 -3.53
CA GLY A 31 0.36 -14.28 -3.37
C GLY A 31 0.38 -13.62 -2.00
N CYS A 32 -0.58 -12.73 -1.78
CA CYS A 32 -0.80 -12.10 -0.48
C CYS A 32 -1.52 -13.08 0.45
N ALA A 33 -0.89 -13.42 1.58
CA ALA A 33 -1.46 -14.35 2.56
C ALA A 33 -2.87 -13.93 3.01
N PHE A 34 -3.10 -12.62 3.21
CA PHE A 34 -4.38 -12.08 3.61
C PHE A 34 -5.50 -12.32 2.58
N ILE A 35 -5.23 -12.06 1.30
CA ILE A 35 -6.24 -12.21 0.24
C ILE A 35 -6.58 -13.68 0.03
N ASN A 36 -5.57 -14.55 0.06
CA ASN A 36 -5.81 -16.00 -0.02
C ASN A 36 -6.63 -16.50 1.17
N SER A 37 -6.33 -16.05 2.39
CA SER A 37 -7.11 -16.42 3.57
C SER A 37 -8.55 -15.90 3.49
N ILE A 38 -8.78 -14.68 3.01
CA ILE A 38 -10.15 -14.16 2.80
C ILE A 38 -10.94 -15.06 1.82
N ALA A 39 -10.30 -15.57 0.77
CA ALA A 39 -10.95 -16.46 -0.20
C ALA A 39 -11.38 -17.81 0.43
N GLU A 40 -10.64 -18.30 1.42
CA GLU A 40 -10.95 -19.53 2.16
C GLU A 40 -11.91 -19.32 3.35
N LEU A 41 -12.19 -18.06 3.71
CA LEU A 41 -13.05 -17.67 4.83
C LEU A 41 -14.30 -16.94 4.32
N PRO A 42 -15.32 -17.68 3.82
CA PRO A 42 -16.49 -17.09 3.18
C PRO A 42 -17.45 -16.40 4.15
N ASP A 43 -17.46 -16.78 5.42
CA ASP A 43 -18.30 -16.18 6.45
C ASP A 43 -17.76 -14.78 6.83
N PRO A 44 -18.53 -13.69 6.61
CA PRO A 44 -18.17 -12.34 7.03
C PRO A 44 -17.88 -12.23 8.53
N GLU A 45 -18.53 -13.07 9.34
CA GLU A 45 -18.41 -13.02 10.80
C GLU A 45 -17.24 -13.85 11.34
N HIS A 46 -16.53 -14.59 10.46
CA HIS A 46 -15.39 -15.41 10.86
C HIS A 46 -14.29 -14.55 11.53
N PRO A 47 -13.78 -14.93 12.72
CA PRO A 47 -12.84 -14.11 13.49
C PRO A 47 -11.54 -13.84 12.73
N GLY A 48 -11.05 -14.82 11.97
CA GLY A 48 -9.89 -14.64 11.09
C GLY A 48 -10.12 -13.61 9.99
N ARG A 49 -11.35 -13.50 9.46
CA ARG A 49 -11.69 -12.52 8.42
C ARG A 49 -11.73 -11.12 9.02
N LYS A 50 -12.40 -10.94 10.15
CA LYS A 50 -12.44 -9.66 10.88
C LYS A 50 -11.04 -9.14 11.22
N LEU A 51 -10.13 -10.02 11.67
CA LEU A 51 -8.74 -9.66 11.94
C LEU A 51 -8.01 -9.12 10.70
N ILE A 52 -8.25 -9.72 9.53
CA ILE A 52 -7.64 -9.27 8.27
C ILE A 52 -8.23 -7.92 7.85
N GLU A 53 -9.55 -7.76 7.90
CA GLU A 53 -10.24 -6.51 7.57
C GLU A 53 -9.76 -5.36 8.45
N GLU A 54 -9.69 -5.57 9.77
CA GLU A 54 -9.14 -4.59 10.70
C GLU A 54 -7.67 -4.27 10.41
N HIS A 55 -6.87 -5.27 10.05
CA HIS A 55 -5.48 -5.06 9.67
C HIS A 55 -5.36 -4.18 8.43
N LYS A 56 -6.17 -4.43 7.39
CA LYS A 56 -6.23 -3.63 6.16
C LYS A 56 -6.68 -2.19 6.45
N VAL A 57 -7.70 -2.00 7.30
CA VAL A 57 -8.12 -0.67 7.76
C VAL A 57 -7.00 0.06 8.51
N ARG A 58 -6.26 -0.64 9.39
CA ARG A 58 -5.10 -0.04 10.09
C ARG A 58 -3.99 0.36 9.12
N GLN A 59 -3.71 -0.45 8.10
CA GLN A 59 -2.74 -0.10 7.06
C GLN A 59 -3.15 1.17 6.31
N TRP A 60 -4.41 1.25 5.85
CA TRP A 60 -4.93 2.45 5.18
C TRP A 60 -4.85 3.69 6.06
N ARG A 61 -5.28 3.61 7.33
CA ARG A 61 -5.22 4.73 8.29
C ARG A 61 -3.80 5.24 8.50
N ARG A 62 -2.83 4.33 8.59
CA ARG A 62 -1.41 4.69 8.70
C ARG A 62 -0.95 5.44 7.46
N LEU A 63 -1.33 4.98 6.28
CA LEU A 63 -0.98 5.63 5.02
C LEU A 63 -1.62 7.02 4.90
N ALA A 64 -2.88 7.17 5.31
CA ALA A 64 -3.56 8.47 5.37
C ALA A 64 -2.83 9.45 6.30
N SER A 65 -2.43 9.01 7.50
CA SER A 65 -1.63 9.83 8.41
C SER A 65 -0.27 10.21 7.83
N LEU A 66 0.39 9.32 7.08
CA LEU A 66 1.63 9.65 6.38
C LEU A 66 1.41 10.70 5.29
N CYS A 67 0.36 10.56 4.49
CA CYS A 67 0.01 11.53 3.46
C CYS A 67 -0.29 12.92 4.06
N GLU A 68 -0.98 12.97 5.21
CA GLU A 68 -1.26 14.21 5.93
C GLU A 68 0.03 14.85 6.46
N ARG A 69 0.89 14.07 7.12
CA ARG A 69 2.18 14.53 7.63
C ARG A 69 3.12 14.98 6.51
N ALA A 70 3.01 14.40 5.31
CA ALA A 70 3.75 14.80 4.12
C ALA A 70 3.19 16.06 3.44
N GLY A 71 2.08 16.63 3.94
CA GLY A 71 1.47 17.85 3.40
C GLY A 71 0.80 17.66 2.04
N LEU A 72 0.36 16.45 1.70
CA LEU A 72 -0.33 16.19 0.44
C LEU A 72 -1.73 16.81 0.44
N ALA A 73 -2.14 17.38 -0.69
CA ALA A 73 -3.41 18.11 -0.82
C ALA A 73 -4.66 17.28 -0.47
N SER A 74 -4.69 16.00 -0.88
CA SER A 74 -5.80 15.08 -0.55
C SER A 74 -5.28 13.83 0.16
N PRO A 75 -5.04 13.85 1.49
CA PRO A 75 -4.40 12.74 2.20
C PRO A 75 -5.13 11.41 2.12
N GLU A 76 -6.44 11.40 2.38
CA GLU A 76 -7.27 10.18 2.40
C GLU A 76 -7.46 9.61 0.99
N GLU A 77 -7.68 10.47 0.00
CA GLU A 77 -7.78 10.08 -1.40
C GLU A 77 -6.47 9.43 -1.87
N THR A 78 -5.34 10.10 -1.60
CA THR A 78 -4.01 9.58 -1.94
C THR A 78 -3.75 8.24 -1.23
N ALA A 79 -4.09 8.12 0.05
CA ALA A 79 -3.93 6.86 0.78
C ALA A 79 -4.78 5.73 0.18
N SER A 80 -5.98 6.04 -0.30
CA SER A 80 -6.85 5.06 -0.96
C SER A 80 -6.24 4.58 -2.28
N GLU A 81 -5.71 5.49 -3.08
CA GLU A 81 -5.04 5.17 -4.34
C GLU A 81 -3.79 4.33 -4.13
N LEU A 82 -2.94 4.71 -3.18
CA LEU A 82 -1.75 3.95 -2.83
C LEU A 82 -2.12 2.56 -2.30
N THR A 83 -3.18 2.45 -1.49
CA THR A 83 -3.68 1.15 -1.01
C THR A 83 -4.11 0.26 -2.17
N PHE A 84 -4.89 0.78 -3.13
CA PHE A 84 -5.27 0.02 -4.33
C PHE A 84 -4.07 -0.39 -5.18
N LEU A 85 -3.08 0.48 -5.33
CA LEU A 85 -1.86 0.16 -6.08
C LEU A 85 -1.07 -0.97 -5.40
N PHE A 86 -0.94 -0.93 -4.08
CA PHE A 86 -0.24 -1.96 -3.31
C PHE A 86 -0.95 -3.32 -3.40
N GLU A 87 -2.26 -3.36 -3.22
CA GLU A 87 -3.03 -4.61 -3.34
C GLU A 87 -3.08 -5.12 -4.78
N GLY A 88 -3.23 -4.23 -5.75
CA GLY A 88 -3.22 -4.56 -7.18
C GLY A 88 -1.86 -5.09 -7.64
N ALA A 89 -0.75 -4.54 -7.12
CA ALA A 89 0.59 -5.02 -7.42
C ALA A 89 0.82 -6.45 -6.88
N GLN A 90 0.33 -6.75 -5.67
CA GLN A 90 0.38 -8.11 -5.11
C GLN A 90 -0.32 -9.13 -6.02
N VAL A 91 -1.55 -8.81 -6.44
CA VAL A 91 -2.35 -9.67 -7.31
C VAL A 91 -1.70 -9.80 -8.70
N SER A 92 -1.21 -8.70 -9.26
CA SER A 92 -0.58 -8.68 -10.59
C SER A 92 0.74 -9.45 -10.61
N ALA A 93 1.52 -9.39 -9.53
CA ALA A 93 2.72 -10.21 -9.37
C ALA A 93 2.38 -11.70 -9.26
N GLN A 94 1.33 -12.06 -8.52
CA GLN A 94 0.87 -13.44 -8.33
C GLN A 94 0.35 -14.07 -9.62
N ASN A 95 -0.54 -13.38 -10.35
CA ASN A 95 -1.17 -13.91 -11.56
C ASN A 95 -0.37 -13.60 -12.84
N ARG A 96 0.72 -12.82 -12.73
CA ARG A 96 1.60 -12.41 -13.83
C ARG A 96 0.90 -11.63 -14.94
N SER A 97 -0.17 -10.90 -14.62
CA SER A 97 -0.89 -10.04 -15.56
C SER A 97 -0.04 -8.86 -16.05
N VAL A 98 0.89 -8.39 -15.20
CA VAL A 98 1.80 -7.27 -15.47
C VAL A 98 3.23 -7.72 -15.30
N ARG A 99 4.06 -7.51 -16.33
CA ARG A 99 5.52 -7.68 -16.23
C ARG A 99 6.14 -6.54 -15.45
N ASP A 100 7.20 -6.82 -14.69
CA ASP A 100 7.92 -5.82 -13.88
C ASP A 100 6.96 -5.02 -12.98
N ALA A 101 6.04 -5.72 -12.31
CA ALA A 101 4.99 -5.12 -11.48
C ALA A 101 5.56 -4.21 -10.38
N ASP A 102 6.74 -4.53 -9.86
CA ASP A 102 7.51 -3.73 -8.92
C ASP A 102 7.92 -2.37 -9.52
N ARG A 103 8.46 -2.38 -10.75
CA ARG A 103 8.85 -1.16 -11.47
C ARG A 103 7.62 -0.30 -11.81
N GLN A 104 6.53 -0.94 -12.23
CA GLN A 104 5.28 -0.23 -12.53
C GLN A 104 4.67 0.39 -11.28
N LEU A 105 4.63 -0.34 -10.16
CA LEU A 105 4.16 0.17 -8.88
C LEU A 105 4.92 1.44 -8.48
N ARG A 106 6.26 1.38 -8.48
CA ARG A 106 7.10 2.53 -8.13
C ARG A 106 6.80 3.75 -8.99
N ARG A 107 6.75 3.57 -10.31
CA ARG A 107 6.45 4.65 -11.27
C ARG A 107 5.09 5.29 -11.02
N ILE A 108 4.05 4.49 -10.75
CA ILE A 108 2.69 5.01 -10.55
C ILE A 108 2.59 5.72 -9.19
N VAL A 109 3.18 5.17 -8.13
CA VAL A 109 3.20 5.82 -6.82
C VAL A 109 3.92 7.16 -6.86
N GLU A 110 5.08 7.23 -7.53
CA GLU A 110 5.80 8.49 -7.73
C GLU A 110 4.95 9.52 -8.48
N ALA A 111 4.20 9.10 -9.51
CA ALA A 111 3.28 9.98 -10.24
C ALA A 111 2.08 10.43 -9.37
N VAL A 112 1.53 9.53 -8.55
CA VAL A 112 0.45 9.84 -7.60
C VAL A 112 0.91 10.84 -6.55
N ILE A 113 2.13 10.72 -6.02
CA ILE A 113 2.68 11.69 -5.07
C ILE A 113 2.99 13.02 -5.78
N ALA A 114 3.55 13.00 -6.98
CA ALA A 114 3.93 14.21 -7.71
C ALA A 114 2.75 15.10 -8.12
N ARG A 115 1.58 14.50 -8.41
CA ARG A 115 0.37 15.26 -8.72
C ARG A 115 -0.31 15.89 -7.50
N GLN A 116 -0.01 15.41 -6.30
CA GLN A 116 -0.50 16.02 -5.08
C GLN A 116 0.32 17.29 -4.84
N GLY A 117 -0.34 18.44 -4.89
CA GLY A 117 0.29 19.70 -4.47
C GLY A 117 0.71 19.60 -3.00
N THR A 118 1.81 20.24 -2.65
CA THR A 118 2.15 20.46 -1.24
C THR A 118 1.29 21.62 -0.74
N VAL A 119 0.40 21.37 0.21
CA VAL A 119 -0.32 22.46 0.89
C VAL A 119 0.69 23.13 1.82
N ASP A 120 1.08 24.35 1.47
CA ASP A 120 1.98 25.17 2.28
C ASP A 120 1.28 25.49 3.61
N ARG A 121 1.66 24.78 4.69
CA ARG A 121 1.10 25.01 6.03
C ARG A 121 1.70 26.31 6.58
N ARG A 122 0.99 27.42 6.36
CA ARG A 122 1.21 28.68 7.09
C ARG A 122 0.95 28.51 8.59
#